data_AF-A0A931VMC0-F1
#
_entry.id   AF-A0A931VMC0-F1
#
_cell.length_a   1.000
_cell.length_b   1.000
_cell.length_c   1.000
_cell.angle_alpha   90.00
_cell.angle_beta   90.00
_cell.angle_gamma   90.00
#
_symmetry.space_group_name_H-M   'P 1'
#
loop_
_entity.id
_entity.type
_entity.pdbx_description
1 polymer ?
#
loop_
_entity_poly.entity_id
_entity_poly.type
_entity_poly.pdbx_seq_one_letter_code
_entity_poly.pdbx_strand_id
1 'polypeptide(L)'
;MSTTRPVNSAHEVPRRRFLQAGAATGVALLASEAVPRLQAPAQAQTAEAPNDIFLHGVASGDPLADRVIIWTRVSGMPATPGEVPVSWSMAVDEAMTKVVATGATSARSGQDWTVHVDVSGLKPATSYWYAFEVNGVRSPTGRTRTARAPDDPGEIRLGVVSCAAWPGGFFTAYRLLARRDVDLVVHLGDYIYEFYREVHRAHDKPAPAVTLDDYRGRYRQYRSDPDLQALHRRHPIAAVWDDHEVAGNAWAGGASGHQPSTQGPWAQRRAAAMQAYFEWLPVRRPDPDRPARIWRSLALGGAAELVLIDTRHDGRDKQVDARTPDPRQVLDDPGRSMISVEQREWLAERLTGSEATWRLVANQVLFSPFGLELPGPLAAFGSRFGILADGIAINPDSWDGYGGERSRVLAILAEQTARNTVFLTGDVHSSWAFEVPGKAGANNPAAVELVVPAISSTPFGRLLGGSNGVIADYLGQGNLINQLVTSAIESQLEYLRWSEVGSNGYVVASITPERVWAEWWHVKGVGPDDKSEHRGAAWQINAGTSRLLAAKAADAPRPRDEAPTETRAEESDHRDTTAPSPVTFGLVGVAVAAAAGAAVTIRRRRPDDPVGQDPPPSF
;
A
#
# COMPACT_ATOMS: atom_id res chain seq x y z
N MET A 1 -56.40 -53.51 1.10
CA MET A 1 -57.22 -53.78 -0.10
C MET A 1 -57.37 -52.48 -0.88
N SER A 2 -57.09 -52.53 -2.19
CA SER A 2 -57.37 -51.54 -3.26
C SER A 2 -56.69 -50.16 -3.23
N THR A 3 -55.65 -49.91 -4.06
CA THR A 3 -55.66 -49.33 -5.45
C THR A 3 -55.94 -47.81 -5.47
N THR A 4 -55.26 -46.88 -6.16
CA THR A 4 -54.25 -46.86 -7.25
C THR A 4 -53.73 -45.41 -7.44
N ARG A 5 -52.42 -45.31 -7.74
CA ARG A 5 -51.56 -44.33 -8.48
C ARG A 5 -52.02 -42.96 -9.08
N PRO A 6 -51.05 -42.07 -9.45
CA PRO A 6 -51.09 -40.60 -9.42
C PRO A 6 -51.04 -39.91 -10.80
N VAL A 7 -50.95 -38.56 -10.83
CA VAL A 7 -50.50 -37.79 -12.00
C VAL A 7 -49.45 -36.73 -11.60
N ASN A 8 -48.26 -36.86 -12.19
CA ASN A 8 -47.19 -35.85 -12.26
C ASN A 8 -47.43 -34.94 -13.46
N SER A 9 -47.03 -33.67 -13.38
CA SER A 9 -46.63 -32.90 -14.57
C SER A 9 -45.51 -31.93 -14.22
N ALA A 10 -44.32 -32.27 -14.72
CA ALA A 10 -43.14 -31.41 -14.80
C ALA A 10 -43.29 -30.42 -15.97
N HIS A 11 -42.71 -29.23 -15.86
CA HIS A 11 -42.45 -28.35 -17.00
C HIS A 11 -40.95 -28.06 -17.10
N GLU A 12 -40.32 -28.72 -18.07
CA GLU A 12 -39.02 -28.36 -18.64
C GLU A 12 -39.21 -27.22 -19.66
N VAL A 13 -38.24 -26.32 -19.76
CA VAL A 13 -38.15 -25.27 -20.79
C VAL A 13 -37.00 -25.61 -21.76
N PRO A 14 -37.26 -25.84 -23.06
CA PRO A 14 -36.21 -26.12 -24.04
C PRO A 14 -35.73 -24.88 -24.81
N ARG A 15 -34.49 -24.97 -25.29
CA ARG A 15 -33.73 -23.98 -26.07
C ARG A 15 -34.10 -23.98 -27.57
N ARG A 16 -33.93 -22.80 -28.21
CA ARG A 16 -33.52 -22.50 -29.61
C ARG A 16 -34.55 -22.56 -30.76
N ARG A 17 -34.69 -21.41 -31.46
CA ARG A 17 -34.94 -21.12 -32.91
C ARG A 17 -35.20 -19.59 -32.98
N PHE A 18 -34.44 -18.67 -33.59
CA PHE A 18 -33.72 -18.45 -34.85
C PHE A 18 -34.59 -18.33 -36.13
N LEU A 19 -34.62 -17.09 -36.66
CA LEU A 19 -35.03 -16.55 -37.99
C LEU A 19 -36.54 -16.50 -38.30
N GLN A 20 -37.11 -15.47 -38.97
CA GLN A 20 -36.63 -14.71 -40.14
C GLN A 20 -37.55 -13.49 -40.46
N ALA A 21 -37.00 -12.44 -41.11
CA ALA A 21 -37.58 -11.43 -42.04
C ALA A 21 -37.06 -10.00 -41.76
N GLY A 22 -36.52 -9.21 -42.69
CA GLY A 22 -36.36 -9.33 -44.14
C GLY A 22 -35.38 -8.28 -44.69
N ALA A 23 -34.91 -8.51 -45.91
CA ALA A 23 -33.90 -7.74 -46.64
C ALA A 23 -34.49 -7.03 -47.87
N ALA A 24 -33.91 -5.89 -48.25
CA ALA A 24 -33.77 -5.39 -49.63
C ALA A 24 -32.71 -4.25 -49.65
N THR A 25 -31.45 -4.53 -50.01
CA THR A 25 -30.78 -4.34 -51.32
C THR A 25 -30.53 -2.88 -51.74
N GLY A 26 -29.25 -2.51 -51.80
CA GLY A 26 -28.75 -1.32 -52.51
C GLY A 26 -27.23 -1.38 -52.65
N VAL A 27 -26.74 -1.81 -53.83
CA VAL A 27 -25.32 -1.86 -54.21
C VAL A 27 -24.95 -0.57 -54.93
N ALA A 28 -23.85 0.07 -54.53
CA ALA A 28 -23.07 0.97 -55.38
C ALA A 28 -21.57 0.79 -55.06
N LEU A 29 -20.80 0.44 -56.09
CA LEU A 29 -19.34 0.31 -56.14
C LEU A 29 -18.67 1.68 -56.43
N LEU A 30 -17.34 1.71 -56.26
CA LEU A 30 -16.33 2.76 -56.58
C LEU A 30 -16.03 3.70 -55.39
N ALA A 31 -14.80 4.01 -54.98
CA ALA A 31 -13.45 3.72 -55.48
C ALA A 31 -12.45 3.76 -54.30
N SER A 32 -11.36 3.02 -54.42
CA SER A 32 -10.21 3.02 -53.52
C SER A 32 -9.31 4.24 -53.76
N GLU A 33 -9.08 5.07 -52.74
CA GLU A 33 -7.88 5.91 -52.67
C GLU A 33 -7.09 5.56 -51.41
N ALA A 34 -5.86 5.09 -51.64
CA ALA A 34 -4.89 4.79 -50.62
C ALA A 34 -4.30 6.10 -50.08
N VAL A 35 -4.56 6.40 -48.81
CA VAL A 35 -3.80 7.42 -48.07
C VAL A 35 -2.49 6.77 -47.63
N PRO A 36 -1.31 7.28 -48.03
CA PRO A 36 -0.05 6.74 -47.57
C PRO A 36 0.10 7.11 -46.09
N ARG A 37 0.00 6.10 -45.20
CA ARG A 37 0.48 6.25 -43.82
C ARG A 37 1.99 6.44 -43.86
N LEU A 38 2.44 7.66 -43.60
CA LEU A 38 3.83 7.95 -43.27
C LEU A 38 4.20 7.09 -42.05
N GLN A 39 4.99 6.04 -42.29
CA GLN A 39 5.65 5.29 -41.24
C GLN A 39 6.69 6.21 -40.60
N ALA A 40 6.46 6.58 -39.33
CA ALA A 40 7.52 7.14 -38.50
C ALA A 40 8.66 6.11 -38.41
N PRO A 41 9.93 6.53 -38.48
CA PRO A 41 11.05 5.60 -38.43
C PRO A 41 11.03 4.90 -37.07
N ALA A 42 10.94 3.57 -37.10
CA ALA A 42 11.13 2.74 -35.93
C ALA A 42 12.54 2.98 -35.40
N GLN A 43 12.66 3.61 -34.24
CA GLN A 43 13.88 3.54 -33.45
C GLN A 43 14.10 2.07 -33.11
N ALA A 44 15.16 1.49 -33.66
CA ALA A 44 15.59 0.15 -33.34
C ALA A 44 16.00 0.10 -31.86
N GLN A 45 15.07 -0.26 -30.99
CA GLN A 45 15.42 -0.89 -29.72
C GLN A 45 16.08 -2.20 -30.10
N THR A 46 17.38 -2.33 -29.83
CA THR A 46 18.07 -3.61 -29.86
C THR A 46 17.40 -4.51 -28.83
N ALA A 47 16.45 -5.34 -29.28
CA ALA A 47 15.87 -6.38 -28.45
C ALA A 47 16.99 -7.37 -28.12
N GLU A 48 17.50 -7.30 -26.90
CA GLU A 48 18.29 -8.38 -26.30
C GLU A 48 17.50 -9.69 -26.45
N ALA A 49 18.20 -10.78 -26.77
CA ALA A 49 17.57 -12.10 -26.84
C ALA A 49 16.82 -12.41 -25.53
N PRO A 50 15.68 -13.11 -25.57
CA PRO A 50 14.91 -13.40 -24.36
C PRO A 50 15.78 -14.07 -23.30
N ASN A 51 15.92 -13.41 -22.15
CA ASN A 51 16.64 -13.97 -21.03
C ASN A 51 15.73 -14.92 -20.25
N ASP A 52 15.60 -16.14 -20.76
CA ASP A 52 14.70 -17.15 -20.19
C ASP A 52 15.14 -17.66 -18.80
N ILE A 53 16.35 -17.28 -18.35
CA ILE A 53 16.91 -17.67 -17.06
C ILE A 53 16.55 -16.66 -15.96
N PHE A 54 16.45 -15.37 -16.27
CA PHE A 54 16.17 -14.31 -15.28
C PHE A 54 14.81 -13.64 -15.50
N LEU A 55 13.77 -14.44 -15.74
CA LEU A 55 12.40 -13.97 -16.03
C LEU A 55 11.78 -13.05 -14.97
N HIS A 56 12.26 -13.14 -13.72
CA HIS A 56 11.75 -12.38 -12.57
C HIS A 56 12.66 -11.19 -12.20
N GLY A 57 13.61 -10.88 -13.08
CA GLY A 57 14.57 -9.79 -12.93
C GLY A 57 15.53 -9.96 -11.76
N VAL A 58 16.01 -8.82 -11.29
CA VAL A 58 16.88 -8.68 -10.12
C VAL A 58 16.26 -7.70 -9.14
N ALA A 59 16.69 -7.76 -7.88
CA ALA A 59 16.28 -6.83 -6.84
C ALA A 59 17.39 -6.59 -5.84
N SER A 60 17.33 -5.47 -5.12
CA SER A 60 18.18 -5.22 -3.96
C SER A 60 17.34 -4.69 -2.80
N GLY A 61 17.85 -4.82 -1.58
CA GLY A 61 17.06 -4.42 -0.42
C GLY A 61 17.83 -4.40 0.88
N ASP A 62 17.15 -3.85 1.89
CA ASP A 62 17.69 -3.52 3.21
C ASP A 62 19.11 -2.93 3.11
N PRO A 63 19.30 -1.73 2.56
CA PRO A 63 20.63 -1.14 2.51
C PRO A 63 21.09 -0.77 3.91
N LEU A 64 22.37 -1.03 4.19
CA LEU A 64 23.12 -0.50 5.33
C LEU A 64 24.29 0.33 4.79
N ALA A 65 25.04 0.97 5.69
CA ALA A 65 26.15 1.85 5.31
C ALA A 65 27.25 1.11 4.55
N ASP A 66 27.49 -0.16 4.86
CA ASP A 66 28.60 -0.96 4.30
C ASP A 66 28.14 -2.17 3.48
N ARG A 67 26.83 -2.39 3.33
CA ARG A 67 26.30 -3.59 2.68
C ARG A 67 24.88 -3.45 2.16
N VAL A 68 24.51 -4.33 1.24
CA VAL A 68 23.14 -4.41 0.70
C VAL A 68 22.84 -5.82 0.22
N ILE A 69 21.58 -6.25 0.33
CA ILE A 69 21.15 -7.51 -0.29
C ILE A 69 21.03 -7.29 -1.79
N ILE A 70 21.54 -8.23 -2.57
CA ILE A 70 21.14 -8.44 -3.97
C ILE A 70 20.40 -9.78 -4.10
N TRP A 71 19.43 -9.82 -4.99
CA TRP A 71 18.50 -10.94 -5.17
C TRP A 71 18.20 -11.21 -6.63
N THR A 72 18.00 -12.49 -6.96
CA THR A 72 17.39 -12.92 -8.23
C THR A 72 16.77 -14.31 -8.08
N ARG A 73 16.10 -14.78 -9.13
CA ARG A 73 15.63 -16.17 -9.27
C ARG A 73 16.09 -16.77 -10.59
N VAL A 74 16.67 -17.97 -10.52
CA VAL A 74 17.00 -18.78 -11.69
C VAL A 74 15.72 -19.48 -12.18
N SER A 75 15.28 -19.12 -13.37
CA SER A 75 14.02 -19.56 -13.98
C SER A 75 14.24 -20.76 -14.91
N GLY A 76 13.16 -21.45 -15.28
CA GLY A 76 13.22 -22.63 -16.15
C GLY A 76 13.82 -23.89 -15.50
N MET A 77 14.09 -23.87 -14.19
CA MET A 77 14.65 -25.03 -13.48
C MET A 77 13.57 -26.07 -13.11
N PRO A 78 13.90 -27.37 -13.12
CA PRO A 78 12.94 -28.42 -12.78
C PRO A 78 12.52 -28.36 -11.31
N ALA A 79 11.38 -28.98 -10.97
CA ALA A 79 10.93 -29.13 -9.58
C ALA A 79 11.71 -30.21 -8.80
N THR A 80 12.59 -30.97 -9.47
CA THR A 80 13.41 -32.00 -8.82
C THR A 80 14.47 -31.39 -7.90
N PRO A 81 14.83 -32.06 -6.79
CA PRO A 81 15.92 -31.65 -5.93
C PRO A 81 17.21 -31.35 -6.71
N GLY A 82 17.83 -30.21 -6.45
CA GLY A 82 19.07 -29.82 -7.10
C GLY A 82 19.54 -28.43 -6.71
N GLU A 83 20.73 -28.09 -7.21
CA GLU A 83 21.33 -26.78 -7.06
C GLU A 83 21.99 -26.35 -8.38
N VAL A 84 21.99 -25.03 -8.62
CA VAL A 84 22.61 -24.41 -9.80
C VAL A 84 23.60 -23.37 -9.32
N PRO A 85 24.89 -23.46 -9.69
CA PRO A 85 25.86 -22.42 -9.40
C PRO A 85 25.47 -21.09 -10.04
N VAL A 86 25.57 -20.01 -9.26
CA VAL A 86 25.29 -18.64 -9.67
C VAL A 86 26.47 -17.79 -9.27
N SER A 87 27.10 -17.10 -10.24
CA SER A 87 28.07 -16.06 -9.94
C SER A 87 27.39 -14.70 -9.91
N TRP A 88 27.97 -13.76 -9.17
CA TRP A 88 27.50 -12.38 -9.09
C TRP A 88 28.67 -11.41 -9.09
N SER A 89 28.40 -10.21 -9.56
CA SER A 89 29.37 -9.10 -9.59
C SER A 89 28.69 -7.79 -9.21
N MET A 90 29.47 -6.88 -8.63
CA MET A 90 29.06 -5.53 -8.28
C MET A 90 30.12 -4.54 -8.75
N ALA A 91 29.68 -3.44 -9.36
CA ALA A 91 30.52 -2.40 -9.96
C ALA A 91 30.05 -0.99 -9.54
N VAL A 92 30.92 0.00 -9.76
CA VAL A 92 30.63 1.43 -9.51
C VAL A 92 30.16 2.18 -10.76
N ASP A 93 29.91 1.47 -11.84
CA ASP A 93 29.43 2.01 -13.12
C ASP A 93 28.42 1.06 -13.77
N GLU A 94 27.45 1.64 -14.49
CA GLU A 94 26.36 0.91 -15.13
C GLU A 94 26.82 -0.08 -16.21
N ALA A 95 27.92 0.24 -16.89
CA ALA A 95 28.51 -0.62 -17.90
C ALA A 95 29.21 -1.86 -17.30
N MET A 96 29.25 -1.99 -15.96
CA MET A 96 29.88 -3.09 -15.24
C MET A 96 31.37 -3.28 -15.59
N THR A 97 32.10 -2.17 -15.84
CA THR A 97 33.51 -2.20 -16.23
C THR A 97 34.47 -2.06 -15.04
N LYS A 98 34.03 -1.43 -13.94
CA LYS A 98 34.79 -1.21 -12.71
C LYS A 98 34.20 -2.03 -11.57
N VAL A 99 34.40 -3.34 -11.66
CA VAL A 99 33.94 -4.31 -10.66
C VAL A 99 34.70 -4.12 -9.35
N VAL A 100 33.97 -4.02 -8.24
CA VAL A 100 34.49 -3.82 -6.88
C VAL A 100 34.25 -5.02 -5.97
N ALA A 101 33.30 -5.90 -6.29
CA ALA A 101 33.05 -7.14 -5.58
C ALA A 101 32.53 -8.21 -6.53
N THR A 102 32.88 -9.47 -6.27
CA THR A 102 32.36 -10.63 -6.97
C THR A 102 32.20 -11.80 -6.01
N GLY A 103 31.40 -12.79 -6.39
CA GLY A 103 31.32 -14.03 -5.65
C GLY A 103 30.52 -15.09 -6.39
N ALA A 104 30.35 -16.23 -5.74
CA ALA A 104 29.53 -17.33 -6.21
C ALA A 104 28.66 -17.87 -5.07
N THR A 105 27.50 -18.39 -5.43
CA THR A 105 26.52 -19.03 -4.55
C THR A 105 25.76 -20.09 -5.35
N SER A 106 24.69 -20.65 -4.80
CA SER A 106 23.86 -21.62 -5.50
C SER A 106 22.38 -21.36 -5.28
N ALA A 107 21.63 -21.34 -6.38
CA ALA A 107 20.17 -21.39 -6.35
C ALA A 107 19.76 -22.84 -6.07
N ARG A 108 18.83 -23.07 -5.13
CA ARG A 108 18.39 -24.42 -4.75
C ARG A 108 16.90 -24.61 -4.94
N SER A 109 16.49 -25.80 -5.35
CA SER A 109 15.05 -26.13 -5.52
C SER A 109 14.22 -25.92 -4.26
N GLY A 110 14.82 -26.20 -3.08
CA GLY A 110 14.17 -26.02 -1.78
C GLY A 110 13.80 -24.57 -1.45
N GLN A 111 14.38 -23.60 -2.16
CA GLN A 111 14.16 -22.16 -1.99
C GLN A 111 13.58 -21.53 -3.28
N ASP A 112 12.85 -22.32 -4.08
CA ASP A 112 12.31 -21.89 -5.37
C ASP A 112 13.35 -21.28 -6.32
N TRP A 113 14.60 -21.78 -6.25
CA TRP A 113 15.71 -21.34 -7.09
C TRP A 113 16.03 -19.84 -6.96
N THR A 114 15.66 -19.22 -5.84
CA THR A 114 16.03 -17.85 -5.53
C THR A 114 17.44 -17.79 -4.93
N VAL A 115 18.05 -16.61 -5.04
CA VAL A 115 19.39 -16.30 -4.55
C VAL A 115 19.33 -15.02 -3.77
N HIS A 116 19.94 -15.02 -2.58
CA HIS A 116 20.21 -13.82 -1.79
C HIS A 116 21.69 -13.73 -1.48
N VAL A 117 22.26 -12.54 -1.61
CA VAL A 117 23.64 -12.25 -1.22
C VAL A 117 23.67 -10.93 -0.47
N ASP A 118 24.16 -10.92 0.77
CA ASP A 118 24.43 -9.70 1.53
C ASP A 118 25.85 -9.22 1.20
N VAL A 119 25.98 -8.32 0.23
CA VAL A 119 27.28 -7.88 -0.27
C VAL A 119 27.85 -6.84 0.68
N SER A 120 28.91 -7.19 1.42
CA SER A 120 29.56 -6.33 2.41
C SER A 120 30.81 -5.62 1.89
N GLY A 121 31.34 -4.68 2.68
CA GLY A 121 32.59 -3.96 2.37
C GLY A 121 32.39 -2.82 1.38
N LEU A 122 31.15 -2.35 1.23
CA LEU A 122 30.78 -1.26 0.35
C LEU A 122 30.99 0.10 1.04
N LYS A 123 31.09 1.16 0.24
CA LYS A 123 31.14 2.53 0.76
C LYS A 123 29.73 3.02 1.05
N PRO A 124 29.52 3.83 2.11
CA PRO A 124 28.23 4.44 2.40
C PRO A 124 27.81 5.44 1.33
N ALA A 125 26.50 5.71 1.27
CA ALA A 125 25.88 6.68 0.37
C ALA A 125 26.31 6.56 -1.11
N THR A 126 26.59 5.34 -1.56
CA THR A 126 27.19 5.07 -2.88
C THR A 126 26.24 4.23 -3.72
N SER A 127 26.05 4.64 -4.97
CA SER A 127 25.30 3.87 -5.96
C SER A 127 26.20 2.78 -6.54
N TYR A 128 25.68 1.56 -6.64
CA TYR A 128 26.36 0.41 -7.23
C TYR A 128 25.47 -0.24 -8.28
N TRP A 129 26.09 -0.91 -9.25
CA TRP A 129 25.42 -1.75 -10.23
C TRP A 129 25.82 -3.20 -10.02
N TYR A 130 24.89 -4.12 -10.23
CA TYR A 130 25.12 -5.54 -9.98
C TYR A 130 24.42 -6.40 -11.03
N ALA A 131 24.98 -7.59 -11.26
CA ALA A 131 24.41 -8.60 -12.13
C ALA A 131 24.77 -10.00 -11.63
N PHE A 132 23.91 -10.96 -11.98
CA PHE A 132 24.12 -12.38 -11.77
C PHE A 132 24.44 -13.07 -13.10
N GLU A 133 25.10 -14.22 -13.04
CA GLU A 133 25.40 -15.01 -14.22
C GLU A 133 25.25 -16.51 -13.92
N VAL A 134 24.63 -17.22 -14.86
CA VAL A 134 24.42 -18.68 -14.82
C VAL A 134 24.71 -19.22 -16.22
N ASN A 135 25.61 -20.19 -16.33
CA ASN A 135 25.94 -20.85 -17.61
C ASN A 135 26.27 -19.88 -18.75
N GLY A 136 26.96 -18.77 -18.46
CA GLY A 136 27.32 -17.73 -19.44
C GLY A 136 26.18 -16.78 -19.84
N VAL A 137 24.98 -16.95 -19.26
CA VAL A 137 23.86 -16.01 -19.42
C VAL A 137 23.85 -15.06 -18.23
N ARG A 138 23.90 -13.76 -18.51
CA ARG A 138 23.87 -12.70 -17.51
C ARG A 138 22.44 -12.23 -17.26
N SER A 139 22.11 -11.85 -16.02
CA SER A 139 20.86 -11.18 -15.67
C SER A 139 20.81 -9.76 -16.24
N PRO A 140 19.63 -9.11 -16.27
CA PRO A 140 19.57 -7.66 -16.37
C PRO A 140 20.44 -7.02 -15.27
N THR A 141 21.12 -5.92 -15.59
CA THR A 141 21.83 -5.11 -14.60
C THR A 141 20.82 -4.40 -13.70
N GLY A 142 21.01 -4.54 -12.39
CA GLY A 142 20.32 -3.78 -11.35
C GLY A 142 21.21 -2.67 -10.80
N ARG A 143 20.60 -1.59 -10.31
CA ARG A 143 21.21 -0.54 -9.51
C ARG A 143 20.73 -0.68 -8.07
N THR A 144 21.63 -0.38 -7.13
CA THR A 144 21.35 -0.30 -5.71
C THR A 144 22.07 0.91 -5.11
N ARG A 145 21.81 1.21 -3.83
CA ARG A 145 22.47 2.27 -3.08
C ARG A 145 22.63 1.84 -1.63
N THR A 146 23.83 2.04 -1.08
CA THR A 146 24.09 1.85 0.36
C THR A 146 23.51 3.00 1.17
N ALA A 147 23.15 2.74 2.43
CA ALA A 147 22.68 3.78 3.34
C ALA A 147 23.82 4.77 3.65
N ARG A 148 23.46 5.95 4.18
CA ARG A 148 24.44 6.88 4.74
C ARG A 148 25.08 6.29 5.99
N ALA A 149 26.32 6.72 6.27
CA ALA A 149 26.97 6.38 7.53
C ALA A 149 26.22 7.05 8.71
N PRO A 150 26.15 6.44 9.91
CA PRO A 150 25.38 6.98 11.03
C PRO A 150 25.71 8.43 11.42
N ASP A 151 26.94 8.88 11.17
CA ASP A 151 27.43 10.24 11.44
C ASP A 151 27.18 11.23 10.28
N ASP A 152 26.63 10.78 9.14
CA ASP A 152 26.25 11.62 8.00
C ASP A 152 24.76 11.99 8.07
N PRO A 153 24.41 13.24 8.42
CA PRO A 153 23.03 13.70 8.53
C PRO A 153 22.46 14.18 7.18
N GLY A 154 23.09 13.86 6.05
CA GLY A 154 22.66 14.30 4.72
C GLY A 154 21.25 13.84 4.33
N GLU A 155 20.67 14.51 3.33
CA GLU A 155 19.31 14.22 2.85
C GLU A 155 19.13 12.75 2.45
N ILE A 156 18.01 12.16 2.86
CA ILE A 156 17.50 10.86 2.42
C ILE A 156 16.19 11.06 1.67
N ARG A 157 16.03 10.38 0.53
CA ARG A 157 14.78 10.36 -0.24
C ARG A 157 14.15 8.99 -0.23
N LEU A 158 12.88 8.90 0.15
CA LEU A 158 12.11 7.67 0.20
C LEU A 158 10.99 7.69 -0.84
N GLY A 159 10.79 6.56 -1.52
CA GLY A 159 9.49 6.23 -2.13
C GLY A 159 8.71 5.34 -1.18
N VAL A 160 7.46 5.64 -0.88
CA VAL A 160 6.65 4.87 0.08
C VAL A 160 5.40 4.34 -0.62
N VAL A 161 5.16 3.03 -0.49
CA VAL A 161 4.17 2.28 -1.28
C VAL A 161 3.50 1.19 -0.45
N SER A 162 2.28 0.80 -0.85
CA SER A 162 1.54 -0.36 -0.30
C SER A 162 0.49 -0.87 -1.30
N CYS A 163 -0.11 -2.02 -1.02
CA CYS A 163 -1.36 -2.49 -1.65
C CYS A 163 -1.31 -2.55 -3.19
N ALA A 164 -0.59 -3.57 -3.67
CA ALA A 164 -0.34 -3.79 -5.09
C ALA A 164 -1.16 -4.95 -5.66
N ALA A 165 -2.50 -4.94 -5.51
CA ALA A 165 -3.33 -6.02 -6.04
C ALA A 165 -3.17 -6.20 -7.56
N TRP A 166 -2.54 -7.30 -7.98
CA TRP A 166 -2.41 -7.64 -9.40
C TRP A 166 -3.76 -7.60 -10.15
N PRO A 167 -4.84 -8.19 -9.62
CA PRO A 167 -6.14 -8.13 -10.28
C PRO A 167 -6.80 -6.74 -10.20
N GLY A 168 -6.31 -5.87 -9.30
CA GLY A 168 -6.78 -4.50 -9.10
C GLY A 168 -6.31 -3.53 -10.18
N GLY A 169 -5.23 -3.84 -10.92
CA GLY A 169 -4.79 -3.00 -12.03
C GLY A 169 -3.33 -3.22 -12.43
N PHE A 170 -2.89 -2.48 -13.44
CA PHE A 170 -1.50 -2.44 -13.90
C PHE A 170 -0.65 -1.57 -12.97
N PHE A 171 0.63 -1.90 -12.84
CA PHE A 171 1.54 -1.28 -11.87
C PHE A 171 2.18 0.03 -12.37
N THR A 172 1.37 0.88 -13.02
CA THR A 172 1.77 2.19 -13.53
C THR A 172 2.48 3.06 -12.48
N ALA A 173 2.04 3.02 -11.22
CA ALA A 173 2.67 3.74 -10.12
C ALA A 173 4.12 3.28 -9.87
N TYR A 174 4.42 1.98 -9.95
CA TYR A 174 5.80 1.48 -9.84
C TYR A 174 6.68 1.94 -11.00
N ARG A 175 6.16 1.96 -12.23
CA ARG A 175 6.91 2.49 -13.39
C ARG A 175 7.32 3.93 -13.20
N LEU A 176 6.42 4.76 -12.69
CA LEU A 176 6.68 6.19 -12.49
C LEU A 176 7.62 6.42 -11.30
N LEU A 177 7.42 5.70 -10.19
CA LEU A 177 8.33 5.75 -9.05
C LEU A 177 9.74 5.26 -9.40
N ALA A 178 9.88 4.27 -10.29
CA ALA A 178 11.17 3.80 -10.78
C ALA A 178 12.00 4.91 -11.46
N ARG A 179 11.35 5.97 -11.98
CA ARG A 179 12.06 7.12 -12.59
C ARG A 179 12.43 8.21 -11.59
N ARG A 180 11.90 8.14 -10.37
CA ARG A 180 12.18 9.13 -9.32
C ARG A 180 13.57 8.93 -8.75
N ASP A 181 14.17 10.04 -8.34
CA ASP A 181 15.41 10.07 -7.59
C ASP A 181 15.12 9.83 -6.11
N VAL A 182 14.96 8.56 -5.74
CA VAL A 182 14.84 8.09 -4.34
C VAL A 182 16.04 7.21 -3.98
N ASP A 183 16.42 7.23 -2.71
CA ASP A 183 17.52 6.42 -2.17
C ASP A 183 17.05 5.02 -1.74
N LEU A 184 15.79 4.89 -1.32
CA LEU A 184 15.18 3.67 -0.81
C LEU A 184 13.66 3.67 -1.07
N VAL A 185 13.11 2.53 -1.46
CA VAL A 185 11.66 2.31 -1.48
C VAL A 185 11.24 1.58 -0.20
N VAL A 186 10.22 2.09 0.50
CA VAL A 186 9.62 1.45 1.68
C VAL A 186 8.28 0.84 1.27
N HIS A 187 8.15 -0.48 1.40
CA HIS A 187 6.92 -1.21 1.11
C HIS A 187 6.24 -1.63 2.41
N LEU A 188 5.03 -1.11 2.65
CA LEU A 188 4.35 -1.23 3.94
C LEU A 188 3.48 -2.48 4.07
N GLY A 189 3.36 -3.26 3.00
CA GLY A 189 2.67 -4.55 2.95
C GLY A 189 1.68 -4.62 1.81
N ASP A 190 1.01 -5.77 1.68
CA ASP A 190 0.17 -6.12 0.53
C ASP A 190 0.94 -6.06 -0.81
N TYR A 191 2.18 -6.56 -0.78
CA TYR A 191 3.02 -6.74 -1.96
C TYR A 191 2.39 -7.77 -2.91
N ILE A 192 1.82 -8.83 -2.34
CA ILE A 192 0.95 -9.77 -3.05
C ILE A 192 -0.44 -9.79 -2.41
N TYR A 193 -1.40 -10.34 -3.16
CA TYR A 193 -2.68 -10.77 -2.62
C TYR A 193 -2.84 -12.27 -2.79
N GLU A 194 -3.05 -12.97 -1.68
CA GLU A 194 -3.38 -14.40 -1.66
C GLU A 194 -4.71 -14.66 -2.38
N PHE A 195 -5.63 -13.70 -2.31
CA PHE A 195 -6.88 -13.67 -3.04
C PHE A 195 -7.31 -12.21 -3.26
N TYR A 196 -7.76 -11.91 -4.46
CA TYR A 196 -8.39 -10.64 -4.78
C TYR A 196 -9.44 -10.87 -5.86
N ARG A 197 -10.58 -10.17 -5.76
CA ARG A 197 -11.63 -10.29 -6.77
C ARG A 197 -11.18 -9.62 -8.06
N GLU A 198 -11.24 -10.33 -9.17
CA GLU A 198 -10.79 -9.79 -10.47
C GLU A 198 -11.55 -8.53 -10.87
N VAL A 199 -10.82 -7.48 -11.23
CA VAL A 199 -11.35 -6.21 -11.74
C VAL A 199 -10.73 -5.90 -13.11
N HIS A 200 -9.40 -5.96 -13.20
CA HIS A 200 -8.63 -5.61 -14.40
C HIS A 200 -7.80 -6.76 -14.97
N ARG A 201 -7.20 -7.58 -14.10
CA ARG A 201 -6.38 -8.76 -14.47
C ARG A 201 -6.84 -9.98 -13.69
N ALA A 202 -6.50 -11.17 -14.17
CA ALA A 202 -6.75 -12.43 -13.46
C ALA A 202 -5.49 -12.91 -12.74
N HIS A 203 -5.66 -13.58 -11.61
CA HIS A 203 -4.57 -14.40 -11.06
C HIS A 203 -4.43 -15.68 -11.91
N ASP A 204 -3.19 -16.12 -12.15
CA ASP A 204 -2.93 -17.37 -12.88
C ASP A 204 -3.64 -18.57 -12.21
N LYS A 205 -3.69 -18.54 -10.87
CA LYS A 205 -4.53 -19.39 -10.05
C LYS A 205 -5.56 -18.53 -9.30
N PRO A 206 -6.84 -18.50 -9.72
CA PRO A 206 -7.87 -17.68 -9.08
C PRO A 206 -8.22 -18.06 -7.62
N ALA A 207 -7.98 -19.32 -7.24
CA ALA A 207 -8.21 -19.77 -5.87
C ALA A 207 -7.26 -19.06 -4.88
N PRO A 208 -7.67 -18.87 -3.61
CA PRO A 208 -6.78 -18.34 -2.58
C PRO A 208 -5.48 -19.15 -2.49
N ALA A 209 -4.35 -18.46 -2.34
CA ALA A 209 -3.07 -19.12 -2.07
C ALA A 209 -3.07 -19.70 -0.66
N VAL A 210 -2.74 -21.00 -0.53
CA VAL A 210 -2.77 -21.73 0.74
C VAL A 210 -1.48 -22.51 0.97
N THR A 211 -0.98 -23.19 -0.06
CA THR A 211 0.25 -24.00 0.00
C THR A 211 1.48 -23.17 -0.37
N LEU A 212 2.67 -23.66 -0.02
CA LEU A 212 3.93 -22.99 -0.38
C LEU A 212 4.05 -22.77 -1.89
N ASP A 213 3.64 -23.75 -2.70
CA ASP A 213 3.66 -23.62 -4.16
C ASP A 213 2.66 -22.59 -4.69
N ASP A 214 1.54 -22.38 -3.99
CA ASP A 214 0.59 -21.31 -4.33
C ASP A 214 1.19 -19.93 -4.08
N TYR A 215 1.83 -19.72 -2.93
CA TYR A 215 2.47 -18.44 -2.61
C TYR A 215 3.66 -18.17 -3.53
N ARG A 216 4.52 -19.17 -3.76
CA ARG A 216 5.59 -19.08 -4.76
C ARG A 216 5.03 -18.76 -6.14
N GLY A 217 3.91 -19.36 -6.52
CA GLY A 217 3.19 -19.04 -7.76
C GLY A 217 2.71 -17.60 -7.82
N ARG A 218 2.18 -17.08 -6.71
CA ARG A 218 1.74 -15.69 -6.59
C ARG A 218 2.91 -14.72 -6.74
N TYR A 219 4.05 -14.99 -6.09
CA TYR A 219 5.25 -14.18 -6.26
C TYR A 219 5.81 -14.26 -7.69
N ARG A 220 5.85 -15.45 -8.33
CA ARG A 220 6.23 -15.59 -9.75
C ARG A 220 5.40 -14.67 -10.63
N GLN A 221 4.08 -14.70 -10.46
CA GLN A 221 3.17 -13.86 -11.23
C GLN A 221 3.48 -12.37 -11.02
N TYR A 222 3.52 -11.90 -9.78
CA TYR A 222 3.74 -10.49 -9.48
C TYR A 222 5.10 -10.00 -9.97
N ARG A 223 6.15 -10.78 -9.72
CA ARG A 223 7.53 -10.49 -10.13
C ARG A 223 7.76 -10.62 -11.64
N SER A 224 6.80 -11.13 -12.40
CA SER A 224 6.82 -11.10 -13.87
C SER A 224 6.38 -9.75 -14.45
N ASP A 225 5.78 -8.87 -13.64
CA ASP A 225 5.34 -7.54 -14.08
C ASP A 225 6.56 -6.66 -14.44
N PRO A 226 6.62 -6.09 -15.67
CA PRO A 226 7.76 -5.30 -16.10
C PRO A 226 7.92 -4.00 -15.32
N ASP A 227 6.84 -3.41 -14.82
CA ASP A 227 6.89 -2.14 -14.07
C ASP A 227 7.38 -2.39 -12.64
N LEU A 228 6.99 -3.52 -12.03
CA LEU A 228 7.58 -3.95 -10.76
C LEU A 228 9.07 -4.33 -10.91
N GLN A 229 9.44 -5.00 -12.00
CA GLN A 229 10.85 -5.29 -12.28
C GLN A 229 11.65 -4.00 -12.47
N ALA A 230 11.11 -3.00 -13.16
CA ALA A 230 11.77 -1.70 -13.34
C ALA A 230 12.06 -1.00 -12.00
N LEU A 231 11.11 -1.02 -11.06
CA LEU A 231 11.31 -0.49 -9.71
C LEU A 231 12.46 -1.20 -8.98
N HIS A 232 12.43 -2.53 -8.93
CA HIS A 232 13.44 -3.33 -8.23
C HIS A 232 14.82 -3.32 -8.89
N ARG A 233 14.87 -3.14 -10.21
CA ARG A 233 16.12 -2.92 -10.92
C ARG A 233 16.74 -1.56 -10.60
N ARG A 234 15.97 -0.59 -10.11
CA ARG A 234 16.45 0.78 -9.92
C ARG A 234 16.82 1.09 -8.48
N HIS A 235 15.98 0.68 -7.54
CA HIS A 235 16.04 1.14 -6.15
C HIS A 235 16.10 -0.05 -5.19
N PRO A 236 16.91 0.03 -4.12
CA PRO A 236 16.77 -0.92 -3.03
C PRO A 236 15.41 -0.75 -2.35
N ILE A 237 14.87 -1.85 -1.82
CA ILE A 237 13.60 -1.87 -1.09
C ILE A 237 13.79 -2.30 0.37
N ALA A 238 13.09 -1.64 1.29
CA ALA A 238 12.87 -2.11 2.66
C ALA A 238 11.39 -2.48 2.78
N ALA A 239 11.10 -3.77 2.93
CA ALA A 239 9.73 -4.28 2.97
C ALA A 239 9.38 -4.84 4.34
N VAL A 240 8.11 -4.67 4.71
CA VAL A 240 7.42 -5.40 5.76
C VAL A 240 6.09 -5.91 5.20
N TRP A 241 5.60 -7.05 5.69
CA TRP A 241 4.31 -7.58 5.27
C TRP A 241 3.15 -6.87 5.95
N ASP A 242 1.99 -7.00 5.34
CA ASP A 242 0.69 -6.82 5.94
C ASP A 242 -0.08 -8.16 5.90
N ASP A 243 -1.41 -8.16 5.88
CA ASP A 243 -2.21 -9.38 5.94
C ASP A 243 -2.21 -10.15 4.64
N HIS A 244 -2.25 -9.49 3.48
CA HIS A 244 -2.43 -10.19 2.20
C HIS A 244 -1.18 -10.94 1.69
N GLU A 245 -0.03 -10.74 2.32
CA GLU A 245 1.09 -11.70 2.22
C GLU A 245 0.72 -13.10 2.70
N VAL A 246 -0.26 -13.23 3.60
CA VAL A 246 -0.75 -14.51 4.13
C VAL A 246 -2.23 -14.71 3.83
N ALA A 247 -3.12 -13.95 4.47
CA ALA A 247 -4.56 -14.04 4.26
C ALA A 247 -5.27 -12.80 4.82
N GLY A 248 -6.31 -12.32 4.13
CA GLY A 248 -7.07 -11.13 4.53
C GLY A 248 -7.47 -11.12 6.02
N ASN A 249 -7.21 -9.98 6.66
CA ASN A 249 -7.35 -9.69 8.09
C ASN A 249 -6.64 -10.70 9.00
N ALA A 250 -5.42 -11.11 8.65
CA ALA A 250 -4.62 -11.99 9.50
C ALA A 250 -4.33 -11.37 10.88
N TRP A 251 -4.32 -12.23 11.89
CA TRP A 251 -3.80 -11.97 13.23
C TRP A 251 -2.90 -13.15 13.63
N ALA A 252 -2.36 -13.18 14.86
CA ALA A 252 -1.39 -14.21 15.26
C ALA A 252 -1.93 -15.64 15.08
N GLY A 253 -3.20 -15.88 15.41
CA GLY A 253 -3.82 -17.21 15.43
C GLY A 253 -4.79 -17.54 14.29
N GLY A 254 -5.02 -16.64 13.33
CA GLY A 254 -5.92 -16.92 12.21
C GLY A 254 -6.09 -15.74 11.24
N ALA A 255 -7.08 -15.84 10.36
CA ALA A 255 -7.44 -14.77 9.43
C ALA A 255 -8.92 -14.91 9.01
N SER A 256 -9.55 -13.82 8.58
CA SER A 256 -10.91 -13.89 8.01
C SER A 256 -10.91 -14.62 6.66
N GLY A 257 -9.84 -14.44 5.88
CA GLY A 257 -9.58 -15.12 4.61
C GLY A 257 -9.13 -16.58 4.73
N HIS A 258 -9.28 -17.22 5.91
CA HIS A 258 -8.84 -18.59 6.14
C HIS A 258 -9.94 -19.51 6.72
N GLN A 259 -10.07 -20.71 6.14
CA GLN A 259 -11.01 -21.73 6.55
C GLN A 259 -10.28 -23.05 6.85
N PRO A 260 -10.08 -23.41 8.13
CA PRO A 260 -9.32 -24.61 8.50
C PRO A 260 -9.87 -25.92 7.93
N SER A 261 -11.20 -26.02 7.77
CA SER A 261 -11.89 -27.21 7.26
C SER A 261 -11.59 -27.51 5.78
N THR A 262 -11.23 -26.49 5.00
CA THR A 262 -11.01 -26.62 3.54
C THR A 262 -9.58 -26.28 3.12
N GLN A 263 -8.85 -25.54 3.95
CA GLN A 263 -7.51 -25.01 3.63
C GLN A 263 -6.43 -25.52 4.59
N GLY A 264 -6.77 -26.44 5.50
CA GLY A 264 -5.84 -27.02 6.47
C GLY A 264 -5.48 -26.08 7.63
N PRO A 265 -4.52 -26.47 8.49
CA PRO A 265 -4.18 -25.71 9.69
C PRO A 265 -3.59 -24.33 9.38
N TRP A 266 -4.02 -23.31 10.11
CA TRP A 266 -3.52 -21.92 9.98
C TRP A 266 -1.99 -21.82 10.03
N ALA A 267 -1.38 -22.52 10.98
CA ALA A 267 0.07 -22.50 11.16
C ALA A 267 0.83 -22.97 9.90
N GLN A 268 0.28 -23.92 9.14
CA GLN A 268 0.90 -24.41 7.90
C GLN A 268 0.82 -23.36 6.79
N ARG A 269 -0.35 -22.74 6.60
CA ARG A 269 -0.52 -21.65 5.62
C ARG A 269 0.37 -20.45 5.94
N ARG A 270 0.42 -20.04 7.21
CA ARG A 270 1.28 -18.95 7.68
C ARG A 270 2.76 -19.25 7.45
N ALA A 271 3.22 -20.46 7.77
CA ALA A 271 4.61 -20.87 7.52
C ALA A 271 4.95 -20.88 6.02
N ALA A 272 4.05 -21.41 5.19
CA ALA A 272 4.21 -21.42 3.73
C ALA A 272 4.33 -20.01 3.15
N ALA A 273 3.47 -19.10 3.58
CA ALA A 273 3.48 -17.70 3.14
C ALA A 273 4.77 -16.96 3.55
N MET A 274 5.16 -17.08 4.83
CA MET A 274 6.39 -16.45 5.34
C MET A 274 7.64 -17.01 4.68
N GLN A 275 7.70 -18.32 4.42
CA GLN A 275 8.79 -18.91 3.68
C GLN A 275 8.89 -18.32 2.26
N ALA A 276 7.77 -18.27 1.52
CA ALA A 276 7.75 -17.66 0.19
C ALA A 276 8.15 -16.18 0.23
N TYR A 277 7.68 -15.40 1.22
CA TYR A 277 8.04 -14.00 1.41
C TYR A 277 9.57 -13.81 1.46
N PHE A 278 10.25 -14.56 2.33
CA PHE A 278 11.70 -14.46 2.46
C PHE A 278 12.48 -15.12 1.33
N GLU A 279 11.88 -16.00 0.54
CA GLU A 279 12.47 -16.51 -0.70
C GLU A 279 12.43 -15.45 -1.81
N TRP A 280 11.38 -14.63 -1.86
CA TRP A 280 11.06 -13.80 -3.01
C TRP A 280 11.35 -12.31 -2.86
N LEU A 281 11.59 -11.82 -1.64
CA LEU A 281 11.93 -10.43 -1.38
C LEU A 281 13.38 -10.28 -0.89
N PRO A 282 14.08 -9.18 -1.26
CA PRO A 282 15.47 -8.93 -0.88
C PRO A 282 15.56 -8.35 0.56
N VAL A 283 14.96 -9.03 1.53
CA VAL A 283 14.91 -8.60 2.94
C VAL A 283 15.87 -9.43 3.79
N ARG A 284 16.50 -8.81 4.80
CA ARG A 284 17.25 -9.56 5.82
C ARG A 284 16.25 -10.26 6.73
N ARG A 285 16.58 -11.50 7.09
CA ARG A 285 15.89 -12.24 8.15
C ARG A 285 16.49 -11.79 9.50
N PRO A 286 15.74 -11.07 10.35
CA PRO A 286 16.24 -10.61 11.64
C PRO A 286 16.61 -11.77 12.57
N ASP A 287 15.86 -12.88 12.46
CA ASP A 287 16.05 -14.09 13.24
C ASP A 287 15.67 -15.31 12.36
N PRO A 288 16.67 -16.10 11.90
CA PRO A 288 16.42 -17.29 11.09
C PRO A 288 15.56 -18.37 11.80
N ASP A 289 15.59 -18.42 13.13
CA ASP A 289 14.88 -19.41 13.94
C ASP A 289 13.44 -18.97 14.27
N ARG A 290 13.14 -17.67 14.12
CA ARG A 290 11.81 -17.09 14.26
C ARG A 290 11.34 -16.49 12.94
N PRO A 291 10.87 -17.29 11.97
CA PRO A 291 10.42 -16.80 10.66
C PRO A 291 9.21 -15.85 10.74
N ALA A 292 8.53 -15.74 11.89
CA ALA A 292 7.50 -14.73 12.11
C ALA A 292 8.05 -13.37 12.55
N ARG A 293 9.33 -13.26 12.89
CA ARG A 293 9.96 -12.03 13.35
C ARG A 293 10.54 -11.27 12.15
N ILE A 294 9.76 -10.34 11.60
CA ILE A 294 10.18 -9.47 10.47
C ILE A 294 10.62 -8.06 10.90
N TRP A 295 10.15 -7.61 12.07
CA TRP A 295 10.41 -6.26 12.56
C TRP A 295 11.90 -6.05 12.80
N ARG A 296 12.39 -4.88 12.38
CA ARG A 296 13.80 -4.49 12.35
C ARG A 296 13.92 -3.00 12.12
N SER A 297 15.12 -2.44 12.31
CA SER A 297 15.38 -1.05 11.90
C SER A 297 16.57 -0.94 10.94
N LEU A 298 16.54 0.12 10.14
CA LEU A 298 17.62 0.51 9.23
C LEU A 298 18.05 1.93 9.57
N ALA A 299 19.34 2.11 9.89
CA ALA A 299 19.93 3.44 10.03
C ALA A 299 20.11 4.06 8.64
N LEU A 300 19.50 5.22 8.41
CA LEU A 300 19.59 5.98 7.15
C LEU A 300 20.46 7.23 7.37
N GLY A 301 21.63 7.01 7.94
CA GLY A 301 22.54 8.05 8.44
C GLY A 301 22.05 8.73 9.72
N GLY A 302 22.53 9.94 9.97
CA GLY A 302 22.14 10.75 11.13
C GLY A 302 20.78 11.44 10.96
N ALA A 303 20.23 11.48 9.74
CA ALA A 303 18.95 12.12 9.46
C ALA A 303 17.76 11.29 9.97
N ALA A 304 17.76 9.98 9.76
CA ALA A 304 16.62 9.13 10.09
C ALA A 304 16.99 7.69 10.44
N GLU A 305 16.20 7.09 11.33
CA GLU A 305 16.10 5.65 11.50
C GLU A 305 14.72 5.19 10.98
N LEU A 306 14.72 4.20 10.07
CA LEU A 306 13.50 3.53 9.62
C LEU A 306 13.23 2.33 10.52
N VAL A 307 12.12 2.35 11.26
CA VAL A 307 11.70 1.33 12.22
C VAL A 307 10.51 0.57 11.62
N LEU A 308 10.73 -0.66 11.16
CA LEU A 308 9.70 -1.50 10.56
C LEU A 308 9.07 -2.39 11.64
N ILE A 309 7.76 -2.27 11.86
CA ILE A 309 7.00 -3.04 12.86
C ILE A 309 6.09 -4.07 12.19
N ASP A 310 5.74 -5.15 12.89
CA ASP A 310 4.77 -6.17 12.48
C ASP A 310 3.49 -6.03 13.33
N THR A 311 2.42 -5.54 12.70
CA THR A 311 1.10 -5.41 13.32
C THR A 311 0.13 -6.51 12.89
N ARG A 312 0.60 -7.66 12.37
CA ARG A 312 -0.26 -8.79 11.97
C ARG A 312 0.05 -10.07 12.74
N HIS A 313 1.31 -10.48 12.79
CA HIS A 313 1.66 -11.85 13.16
C HIS A 313 2.40 -12.00 14.48
N ASP A 314 2.94 -10.92 15.02
CA ASP A 314 3.70 -10.94 16.26
C ASP A 314 2.87 -10.31 17.39
N GLY A 315 2.10 -11.14 18.09
CA GLY A 315 1.35 -10.74 19.30
C GLY A 315 -0.02 -10.09 19.07
N ARG A 316 -0.47 -9.92 17.83
CA ARG A 316 -1.79 -9.38 17.53
C ARG A 316 -2.92 -10.31 17.92
N ASP A 317 -3.86 -9.81 18.72
CA ASP A 317 -5.12 -10.47 19.02
C ASP A 317 -6.11 -10.42 17.87
N LYS A 318 -7.11 -11.31 17.89
CA LYS A 318 -8.21 -11.26 16.92
C LYS A 318 -8.97 -9.92 17.00
N GLN A 319 -9.35 -9.41 15.84
CA GLN A 319 -10.18 -8.21 15.69
C GLN A 319 -11.56 -8.41 16.34
N VAL A 320 -12.13 -7.33 16.85
CA VAL A 320 -13.49 -7.32 17.43
C VAL A 320 -14.52 -7.48 16.31
N ASP A 321 -15.46 -8.42 16.47
CA ASP A 321 -16.53 -8.69 15.51
C ASP A 321 -17.72 -7.74 15.75
N ALA A 322 -18.44 -7.36 14.69
CA ALA A 322 -19.61 -6.49 14.76
C ALA A 322 -20.76 -7.04 15.64
N ARG A 323 -20.78 -8.34 15.95
CA ARG A 323 -21.76 -9.00 16.82
C ARG A 323 -21.35 -9.01 18.29
N THR A 324 -20.18 -8.47 18.63
CA THR A 324 -19.71 -8.38 20.01
C THR A 324 -20.64 -7.47 20.81
N PRO A 325 -21.26 -7.93 21.92
CA PRO A 325 -21.99 -7.06 22.83
C PRO A 325 -21.05 -5.99 23.40
N ASP A 326 -21.51 -4.75 23.48
CA ASP A 326 -20.74 -3.61 24.00
C ASP A 326 -19.31 -3.51 23.42
N PRO A 327 -19.17 -3.41 22.07
CA PRO A 327 -17.88 -3.49 21.40
C PRO A 327 -16.89 -2.43 21.91
N ARG A 328 -17.37 -1.29 22.39
CA ARG A 328 -16.53 -0.23 22.95
C ARG A 328 -15.69 -0.72 24.14
N GLN A 329 -16.29 -1.49 25.05
CA GLN A 329 -15.59 -2.01 26.22
C GLN A 329 -14.45 -2.95 25.81
N VAL A 330 -14.66 -3.76 24.76
CA VAL A 330 -13.67 -4.72 24.26
C VAL A 330 -12.56 -4.02 23.45
N LEU A 331 -12.90 -2.98 22.69
CA LEU A 331 -11.92 -2.17 21.95
C LEU A 331 -10.94 -1.44 22.89
N ASP A 332 -11.47 -0.93 24.02
CA ASP A 332 -10.71 -0.17 25.01
C ASP A 332 -10.05 -1.08 26.08
N ASP A 333 -10.20 -2.41 25.97
CA ASP A 333 -9.60 -3.36 26.92
C ASP A 333 -8.06 -3.26 26.87
N PRO A 334 -7.39 -2.88 27.99
CA PRO A 334 -5.94 -2.82 28.04
C PRO A 334 -5.27 -4.19 27.84
N GLY A 335 -5.99 -5.29 28.04
CA GLY A 335 -5.49 -6.65 27.82
C GLY A 335 -5.24 -6.99 26.35
N ARG A 336 -5.80 -6.22 25.40
CA ARG A 336 -5.66 -6.52 23.98
C ARG A 336 -4.36 -5.96 23.40
N SER A 337 -3.76 -6.73 22.50
CA SER A 337 -2.46 -6.43 21.88
C SER A 337 -2.54 -6.35 20.36
N MET A 338 -1.96 -5.28 19.80
CA MET A 338 -1.69 -5.13 18.37
C MET A 338 -0.31 -5.71 17.99
N ILE A 339 0.65 -5.55 18.90
CA ILE A 339 2.03 -6.04 18.78
C ILE A 339 2.40 -6.80 20.05
N SER A 340 3.38 -7.68 19.95
CA SER A 340 3.89 -8.43 21.10
C SER A 340 4.54 -7.51 22.14
N VAL A 341 4.61 -7.98 23.38
CA VAL A 341 5.31 -7.26 24.47
C VAL A 341 6.77 -7.01 24.09
N GLU A 342 7.45 -8.04 23.56
CA GLU A 342 8.84 -7.95 23.10
C GLU A 342 9.01 -6.87 22.02
N GLN A 343 8.12 -6.83 21.04
CA GLN A 343 8.17 -5.84 19.97
C GLN A 343 7.87 -4.43 20.48
N ARG A 344 6.95 -4.27 21.44
CA ARG A 344 6.67 -2.96 22.06
C ARG A 344 7.87 -2.45 22.85
N GLU A 345 8.52 -3.32 23.63
CA GLU A 345 9.72 -2.95 24.39
C GLU A 345 10.86 -2.53 23.44
N TRP A 346 11.09 -3.33 22.39
CA TRP A 346 12.04 -2.97 21.34
C TRP A 346 11.67 -1.65 20.62
N LEU A 347 10.39 -1.43 20.32
CA LEU A 347 9.93 -0.17 19.72
C LEU A 347 10.21 1.02 20.65
N ALA A 348 10.00 0.86 21.96
CA ALA A 348 10.33 1.88 22.95
C ALA A 348 11.82 2.23 22.93
N GLU A 349 12.70 1.24 22.89
CA GLU A 349 14.15 1.43 22.77
C GLU A 349 14.52 2.20 21.50
N ARG A 350 13.91 1.86 20.36
CA ARG A 350 14.18 2.56 19.09
C ARG A 350 13.67 4.00 19.10
N LEU A 351 12.46 4.22 19.59
CA LEU A 351 11.86 5.55 19.61
C LEU A 351 12.58 6.50 20.56
N THR A 352 12.99 6.02 21.73
CA THR A 352 13.60 6.86 22.78
C THR A 352 15.13 6.90 22.72
N GLY A 353 15.78 5.82 22.26
CA GLY A 353 17.24 5.65 22.30
C GLY A 353 17.99 5.99 21.00
N SER A 354 17.30 6.21 19.88
CA SER A 354 17.97 6.53 18.61
C SER A 354 18.69 7.89 18.62
N GLU A 355 19.88 7.95 18.03
CA GLU A 355 20.63 9.20 17.84
C GLU A 355 20.24 9.92 16.53
N ALA A 356 19.53 9.25 15.61
CA ALA A 356 19.08 9.86 14.36
C ALA A 356 18.02 10.92 14.62
N THR A 357 18.00 12.01 13.87
CA THR A 357 17.03 13.10 14.10
C THR A 357 15.58 12.61 14.04
N TRP A 358 15.23 11.83 13.01
CA TRP A 358 13.88 11.35 12.77
C TRP A 358 13.73 9.85 13.05
N ARG A 359 12.57 9.47 13.59
CA ARG A 359 12.14 8.07 13.67
C ARG A 359 10.98 7.88 12.70
N LEU A 360 11.22 7.11 11.65
CA LEU A 360 10.21 6.79 10.64
C LEU A 360 9.65 5.40 10.94
N VAL A 361 8.43 5.33 11.47
CA VAL A 361 7.79 4.06 11.81
C VAL A 361 7.05 3.53 10.59
N ALA A 362 7.59 2.51 9.93
CA ALA A 362 6.92 1.81 8.85
C ALA A 362 5.92 0.80 9.44
N ASN A 363 4.65 1.13 9.27
CA ASN A 363 3.50 0.52 9.93
C ASN A 363 2.43 0.16 8.87
N GLN A 364 1.69 -0.91 9.09
CA GLN A 364 0.72 -1.41 8.12
C GLN A 364 -0.56 -0.58 8.11
N VAL A 365 -1.21 -0.45 9.29
CA VAL A 365 -2.59 0.03 9.44
C VAL A 365 -2.70 1.36 10.20
N LEU A 366 -3.74 2.16 9.93
CA LEU A 366 -3.96 3.48 10.56
C LEU A 366 -3.69 3.51 12.07
N PHE A 367 -2.77 4.36 12.49
CA PHE A 367 -2.45 4.63 13.89
C PHE A 367 -3.36 5.70 14.50
N SER A 368 -3.58 6.79 13.76
CA SER A 368 -4.41 7.92 14.18
C SER A 368 -5.86 7.51 14.40
N PRO A 369 -6.58 8.14 15.36
CA PRO A 369 -7.99 7.86 15.56
C PRO A 369 -8.83 8.15 14.32
N PHE A 370 -9.56 7.13 13.89
CA PHE A 370 -10.48 7.16 12.76
C PHE A 370 -11.86 6.70 13.22
N GLY A 371 -12.61 7.63 13.82
CA GLY A 371 -14.00 7.43 14.21
C GLY A 371 -14.91 8.32 13.38
N LEU A 372 -15.89 7.73 12.71
CA LEU A 372 -16.90 8.47 11.95
C LEU A 372 -18.28 8.29 12.58
N GLU A 373 -18.85 9.36 13.11
CA GLU A 373 -20.27 9.45 13.44
C GLU A 373 -21.09 9.46 12.14
N LEU A 374 -21.86 8.40 11.92
CA LEU A 374 -22.66 8.26 10.71
C LEU A 374 -24.15 8.36 11.04
N PRO A 375 -24.87 9.38 10.53
CA PRO A 375 -26.27 9.57 10.85
C PRO A 375 -27.18 8.55 10.12
N GLY A 376 -28.20 8.06 10.82
CA GLY A 376 -29.34 7.34 10.25
C GLY A 376 -28.97 6.23 9.25
N PRO A 377 -29.46 6.26 7.99
CA PRO A 377 -29.23 5.19 7.01
C PRO A 377 -27.74 5.00 6.62
N LEU A 378 -26.85 5.94 6.96
CA LEU A 378 -25.39 5.79 6.76
C LEU A 378 -24.72 4.99 7.87
N ALA A 379 -25.35 4.76 9.03
CA ALA A 379 -24.79 3.89 10.07
C ALA A 379 -24.66 2.44 9.59
N ALA A 380 -25.68 1.93 8.88
CA ALA A 380 -25.65 0.62 8.22
C ALA A 380 -24.59 0.52 7.10
N PHE A 381 -24.12 1.68 6.62
CA PHE A 381 -23.00 1.77 5.70
C PHE A 381 -21.66 1.78 6.45
N GLY A 382 -21.58 2.47 7.59
CA GLY A 382 -20.45 2.44 8.53
C GLY A 382 -20.08 1.05 9.05
N SER A 383 -21.07 0.20 9.30
CA SER A 383 -20.85 -1.21 9.67
C SER A 383 -20.20 -2.06 8.55
N ARG A 384 -20.07 -1.51 7.33
CA ARG A 384 -19.30 -2.11 6.24
C ARG A 384 -17.80 -1.79 6.31
N PHE A 385 -17.43 -0.76 7.09
CA PHE A 385 -16.05 -0.29 7.32
C PHE A 385 -15.44 -0.81 8.62
N GLY A 386 -16.25 -1.47 9.43
CA GLY A 386 -15.86 -1.98 10.72
C GLY A 386 -17.06 -2.15 11.62
N ILE A 387 -16.95 -1.79 12.88
CA ILE A 387 -18.02 -1.97 13.87
C ILE A 387 -18.58 -0.64 14.30
N LEU A 388 -19.88 -0.61 14.59
CA LEU A 388 -20.50 0.55 15.22
C LEU A 388 -20.36 0.41 16.74
N ALA A 389 -19.65 1.33 17.36
CA ALA A 389 -19.58 1.47 18.81
C ALA A 389 -20.17 2.84 19.19
N ASP A 390 -21.28 2.85 19.92
CA ASP A 390 -21.99 4.07 20.34
C ASP A 390 -22.36 5.02 19.16
N GLY A 391 -22.65 4.46 17.98
CA GLY A 391 -22.97 5.23 16.77
C GLY A 391 -21.76 5.72 15.97
N ILE A 392 -20.54 5.41 16.41
CA ILE A 392 -19.29 5.72 15.72
C ILE A 392 -18.80 4.48 14.96
N ALA A 393 -18.56 4.62 13.67
CA ALA A 393 -17.90 3.59 12.86
C ALA A 393 -16.40 3.57 13.19
N ILE A 394 -15.93 2.41 13.63
CA ILE A 394 -14.55 2.14 14.02
C ILE A 394 -14.01 1.01 13.16
N ASN A 395 -12.79 1.14 12.64
CA ASN A 395 -12.08 0.04 12.01
C ASN A 395 -11.42 -0.86 13.09
N PRO A 396 -11.97 -2.04 13.42
CA PRO A 396 -11.38 -2.93 14.44
C PRO A 396 -10.09 -3.61 13.97
N ASP A 397 -9.73 -3.45 12.70
CA ASP A 397 -8.52 -3.99 12.09
C ASP A 397 -7.34 -2.99 12.13
N SER A 398 -7.60 -1.71 12.40
CA SER A 398 -6.55 -0.69 12.62
C SER A 398 -6.21 -0.54 14.10
N TRP A 399 -5.37 0.45 14.46
CA TRP A 399 -5.05 0.74 15.86
C TRP A 399 -6.25 1.23 16.68
N ASP A 400 -7.35 1.70 16.06
CA ASP A 400 -8.60 1.94 16.78
C ASP A 400 -9.21 0.65 17.34
N GLY A 401 -8.89 -0.48 16.71
CA GLY A 401 -9.16 -1.79 17.23
C GLY A 401 -8.46 -2.10 18.54
N TYR A 402 -7.42 -1.37 18.97
CA TYR A 402 -6.53 -1.78 20.06
C TYR A 402 -6.17 -0.56 20.95
N GLY A 403 -7.19 0.07 21.54
CA GLY A 403 -7.06 1.36 22.24
C GLY A 403 -6.04 1.36 23.39
N GLY A 404 -5.99 0.26 24.15
CA GLY A 404 -5.00 0.05 25.21
C GLY A 404 -3.56 -0.02 24.68
N GLU A 405 -3.34 -0.76 23.60
CA GLU A 405 -2.01 -0.86 22.97
C GLU A 405 -1.57 0.46 22.36
N ARG A 406 -2.47 1.17 21.66
CA ARG A 406 -2.20 2.51 21.13
C ARG A 406 -1.79 3.49 22.22
N SER A 407 -2.47 3.43 23.37
CA SER A 407 -2.17 4.29 24.52
C SER A 407 -0.78 4.04 25.10
N ARG A 408 -0.27 2.80 25.07
CA ARG A 408 1.11 2.48 25.46
C ARG A 408 2.13 3.07 24.48
N VAL A 409 1.87 3.00 23.18
CA VAL A 409 2.75 3.61 22.17
C VAL A 409 2.73 5.14 22.29
N LEU A 410 1.56 5.76 22.53
CA LEU A 410 1.47 7.20 22.81
C LEU A 410 2.24 7.59 24.08
N ALA A 411 2.25 6.75 25.11
CA ALA A 411 3.05 6.97 26.31
C ALA A 411 4.56 6.94 26.00
N ILE A 412 5.03 5.97 25.21
CA ILE A 412 6.42 5.90 24.72
C ILE A 412 6.79 7.16 23.93
N LEU A 413 5.91 7.62 23.02
CA LEU A 413 6.15 8.86 22.26
C LEU A 413 6.27 10.09 23.16
N ALA A 414 5.53 10.11 24.28
CA ALA A 414 5.61 11.20 25.24
C ALA A 414 6.93 11.23 26.04
N GLU A 415 7.70 10.14 26.05
CA GLU A 415 9.04 10.07 26.67
C GLU A 415 10.15 10.62 25.76
N GLN A 416 9.86 10.84 24.47
CA GLN A 416 10.84 11.40 23.54
C GLN A 416 11.23 12.83 23.93
N THR A 417 12.53 13.11 23.94
CA THR A 417 13.08 14.46 24.17
C THR A 417 12.76 15.40 23.02
N ALA A 418 12.73 14.89 21.78
CA ALA A 418 12.35 15.63 20.57
C ALA A 418 11.21 14.90 19.83
N ARG A 419 10.17 15.65 19.49
CA ARG A 419 8.98 15.17 18.76
C ARG A 419 9.28 15.05 17.25
N ASN A 420 10.01 13.99 16.89
CA ASN A 420 10.46 13.70 15.52
C ASN A 420 10.04 12.30 15.04
N THR A 421 8.83 11.88 15.39
CA THR A 421 8.28 10.60 14.91
C THR A 421 7.30 10.82 13.79
N VAL A 422 7.48 10.07 12.69
CA VAL A 422 6.57 10.03 11.56
C VAL A 422 6.17 8.58 11.29
N PHE A 423 4.87 8.29 11.34
CA PHE A 423 4.33 7.00 10.90
C PHE A 423 4.14 7.02 9.37
N LEU A 424 4.59 5.96 8.71
CA LEU A 424 4.34 5.68 7.31
C LEU A 424 3.36 4.50 7.26
N THR A 425 2.17 4.72 6.70
CA THR A 425 1.04 3.77 6.82
C THR A 425 0.43 3.41 5.46
N GLY A 426 -0.03 2.15 5.28
CA GLY A 426 -0.73 1.64 4.10
C GLY A 426 -2.16 1.17 4.40
N ASP A 427 -2.52 -0.04 3.94
CA ASP A 427 -3.77 -0.80 4.19
C ASP A 427 -5.06 -0.17 3.62
N VAL A 428 -5.33 1.10 3.90
CA VAL A 428 -6.64 1.73 3.65
C VAL A 428 -6.89 2.17 2.21
N HIS A 429 -6.00 1.87 1.27
CA HIS A 429 -6.10 2.19 -0.15
C HIS A 429 -6.46 3.66 -0.47
N SER A 430 -5.92 4.60 0.30
CA SER A 430 -6.21 6.03 0.15
C SER A 430 -5.12 6.88 0.80
N SER A 431 -5.09 8.17 0.47
CA SER A 431 -4.07 9.13 0.89
C SER A 431 -4.55 9.97 2.07
N TRP A 432 -3.74 10.11 3.11
CA TRP A 432 -4.09 10.91 4.29
C TRP A 432 -2.85 11.52 4.95
N ALA A 433 -3.04 12.66 5.60
CA ALA A 433 -2.04 13.28 6.47
C ALA A 433 -2.69 13.65 7.81
N PHE A 434 -2.24 13.01 8.88
CA PHE A 434 -2.75 13.21 10.24
C PHE A 434 -1.69 13.81 11.17
N GLU A 435 -2.15 14.67 12.08
CA GLU A 435 -1.41 15.03 13.29
C GLU A 435 -1.84 14.11 14.45
N VAL A 436 -1.03 13.13 14.80
CA VAL A 436 -1.37 12.12 15.82
C VAL A 436 -1.65 12.81 17.17
N PRO A 437 -2.76 12.52 17.86
CA PRO A 437 -3.10 13.17 19.12
C PRO A 437 -1.98 13.08 20.15
N GLY A 438 -1.72 14.21 20.80
CA GLY A 438 -0.84 14.28 21.97
C GLY A 438 -1.54 13.78 23.24
N LYS A 439 -0.83 13.86 24.38
CA LYS A 439 -1.40 13.61 25.70
C LYS A 439 -2.62 14.52 25.92
N ALA A 440 -3.69 14.01 26.55
CA ALA A 440 -4.88 14.80 26.86
C ALA A 440 -4.52 16.13 27.57
N GLY A 441 -5.03 17.25 27.04
CA GLY A 441 -4.73 18.60 27.51
C GLY A 441 -3.44 19.22 26.96
N ALA A 442 -2.64 18.48 26.18
CA ALA A 442 -1.50 19.05 25.45
C ALA A 442 -1.96 19.66 24.13
N ASN A 443 -1.48 20.86 23.82
CA ASN A 443 -1.79 21.54 22.55
C ASN A 443 -0.99 21.00 21.35
N ASN A 444 -0.03 20.09 21.55
CA ASN A 444 0.89 19.61 20.51
C ASN A 444 0.65 18.14 20.16
N PRO A 445 0.67 17.77 18.86
CA PRO A 445 0.60 16.38 18.42
C PRO A 445 1.78 15.54 18.94
N ALA A 446 1.56 14.24 19.13
CA ALA A 446 2.63 13.31 19.50
C ALA A 446 3.57 13.01 18.31
N ALA A 447 2.98 12.84 17.13
CA ALA A 447 3.67 12.44 15.90
C ALA A 447 2.88 12.96 14.68
N VAL A 448 3.39 12.68 13.49
CA VAL A 448 2.64 12.82 12.23
C VAL A 448 2.47 11.44 11.62
N GLU A 449 1.34 11.20 10.94
CA GLU A 449 1.12 9.99 10.16
C GLU A 449 0.86 10.33 8.69
N LEU A 450 1.65 9.71 7.81
CA LEU A 450 1.56 9.83 6.36
C LEU A 450 1.01 8.51 5.81
N VAL A 451 -0.23 8.54 5.34
CA VAL A 451 -0.91 7.35 4.82
C VAL A 451 -0.82 7.37 3.30
N VAL A 452 -0.26 6.30 2.73
CA VAL A 452 0.04 6.19 1.31
C VAL A 452 -1.11 5.50 0.56
N PRO A 453 -1.44 5.95 -0.67
CA PRO A 453 -2.46 5.30 -1.47
C PRO A 453 -1.99 3.92 -1.94
N ALA A 454 -2.94 3.10 -2.36
CA ALA A 454 -2.62 1.81 -2.96
C ALA A 454 -1.94 1.99 -4.33
N ILE A 455 -1.02 1.09 -4.67
CA ILE A 455 -0.40 1.02 -6.00
C ILE A 455 -1.43 0.67 -7.07
N SER A 456 -2.31 -0.30 -6.78
CA SER A 456 -3.33 -0.77 -7.73
C SER A 456 -4.56 -1.38 -7.09
N SER A 457 -4.57 -1.64 -5.78
CA SER A 457 -5.78 -2.06 -5.08
C SER A 457 -6.88 -1.00 -5.19
N THR A 458 -8.13 -1.47 -5.26
CA THR A 458 -9.33 -0.61 -5.40
C THR A 458 -9.32 0.51 -4.34
N PRO A 459 -9.31 1.79 -4.75
CA PRO A 459 -9.29 2.92 -3.81
C PRO A 459 -10.47 2.93 -2.84
N PHE A 460 -10.23 3.45 -1.63
CA PHE A 460 -11.22 3.52 -0.55
C PHE A 460 -12.56 4.14 -0.98
N GLY A 461 -12.52 5.26 -1.70
CA GLY A 461 -13.72 5.96 -2.20
C GLY A 461 -14.59 5.08 -3.10
N ARG A 462 -13.99 4.17 -3.88
CA ARG A 462 -14.75 3.23 -4.72
C ARG A 462 -15.33 2.09 -3.89
N LEU A 463 -14.63 1.61 -2.87
CA LEU A 463 -15.15 0.62 -1.93
C LEU A 463 -16.38 1.17 -1.18
N LEU A 464 -16.33 2.46 -0.83
CA LEU A 464 -17.45 3.22 -0.27
C LEU A 464 -18.65 3.34 -1.23
N GLY A 465 -18.44 3.50 -2.54
CA GLY A 465 -19.58 3.51 -3.47
C GLY A 465 -20.38 2.19 -3.54
N GLY A 466 -19.83 1.07 -3.04
CA GLY A 466 -20.42 -0.27 -3.17
C GLY A 466 -20.49 -0.73 -4.64
N SER A 467 -21.31 -1.74 -4.94
CA SER A 467 -21.60 -2.15 -6.33
C SER A 467 -22.20 -1.02 -7.17
N ASN A 468 -22.79 -0.02 -6.51
CA ASN A 468 -23.28 1.20 -7.14
C ASN A 468 -22.16 2.20 -7.44
N GLY A 469 -20.97 2.11 -6.83
CA GLY A 469 -19.80 2.94 -7.13
C GLY A 469 -19.17 2.58 -8.47
N VAL A 470 -19.12 1.28 -8.78
CA VAL A 470 -18.71 0.78 -10.11
C VAL A 470 -19.71 1.24 -11.18
N ILE A 471 -21.02 1.18 -10.88
CA ILE A 471 -22.08 1.67 -11.77
C ILE A 471 -22.07 3.21 -11.85
N ALA A 472 -21.81 3.91 -10.76
CA ALA A 472 -21.74 5.37 -10.70
C ALA A 472 -20.55 5.90 -11.49
N ASP A 473 -19.39 5.24 -11.45
CA ASP A 473 -18.26 5.56 -12.33
C ASP A 473 -18.63 5.32 -13.81
N TYR A 474 -19.35 4.23 -14.11
CA TYR A 474 -19.87 3.96 -15.46
C TYR A 474 -20.87 5.04 -15.94
N LEU A 475 -21.55 5.70 -15.00
CA LEU A 475 -22.54 6.77 -15.25
C LEU A 475 -21.99 8.18 -14.98
N GLY A 476 -20.70 8.35 -14.65
CA GLY A 476 -20.08 9.65 -14.35
C GLY A 476 -20.44 10.31 -13.01
N GLN A 477 -21.05 9.56 -12.07
CA GLN A 477 -21.51 10.03 -10.76
C GLN A 477 -20.57 9.70 -9.58
N GLY A 478 -19.50 8.93 -9.77
CA GLY A 478 -18.58 8.54 -8.69
C GLY A 478 -17.90 9.72 -7.96
N ASN A 479 -17.72 10.85 -8.67
CA ASN A 479 -17.16 12.07 -8.10
C ASN A 479 -18.02 12.65 -6.96
N LEU A 480 -19.35 12.52 -7.03
CA LEU A 480 -20.25 13.06 -6.00
C LEU A 480 -20.17 12.26 -4.69
N ILE A 481 -20.05 10.93 -4.77
CA ILE A 481 -19.92 10.07 -3.58
C ILE A 481 -18.60 10.33 -2.88
N ASN A 482 -17.49 10.42 -3.63
CA ASN A 482 -16.19 10.76 -3.06
C ASN A 482 -16.23 12.12 -2.33
N GLN A 483 -16.85 13.13 -2.94
CA GLN A 483 -16.98 14.46 -2.30
C GLN A 483 -17.78 14.43 -1.00
N LEU A 484 -18.88 13.67 -0.95
CA LEU A 484 -19.69 13.53 0.27
C LEU A 484 -18.93 12.80 1.38
N VAL A 485 -18.20 11.73 1.04
CA VAL A 485 -17.42 10.98 2.02
C VAL A 485 -16.24 11.81 2.53
N THR A 486 -15.49 12.45 1.64
CA THR A 486 -14.40 13.37 2.02
C THR A 486 -14.93 14.49 2.92
N SER A 487 -16.08 15.09 2.60
CA SER A 487 -16.68 16.13 3.44
C SER A 487 -17.05 15.62 4.84
N ALA A 488 -17.62 14.41 4.94
CA ALA A 488 -17.94 13.80 6.23
C ALA A 488 -16.68 13.53 7.06
N ILE A 489 -15.66 12.94 6.43
CA ILE A 489 -14.34 12.69 7.01
C ILE A 489 -13.70 13.97 7.55
N GLU A 490 -13.59 15.00 6.72
CA GLU A 490 -12.92 16.26 7.06
C GLU A 490 -13.69 17.04 8.15
N SER A 491 -15.00 16.90 8.22
CA SER A 491 -15.82 17.57 9.23
C SER A 491 -15.75 16.95 10.63
N GLN A 492 -15.31 15.69 10.75
CA GLN A 492 -15.38 14.91 11.99
C GLN A 492 -14.02 14.53 12.56
N LEU A 493 -13.00 14.35 11.70
CA LEU A 493 -11.67 13.93 12.15
C LEU A 493 -10.82 15.14 12.55
N GLU A 494 -10.86 15.50 13.83
CA GLU A 494 -10.12 16.65 14.41
C GLU A 494 -8.63 16.68 14.05
N TYR A 495 -8.00 15.51 13.97
CA TYR A 495 -6.57 15.33 13.74
C TYR A 495 -6.18 15.23 12.26
N LEU A 496 -7.17 15.12 11.36
CA LEU A 496 -6.93 15.10 9.92
C LEU A 496 -6.54 16.49 9.43
N ARG A 497 -5.56 16.56 8.52
CA ARG A 497 -5.17 17.80 7.84
C ARG A 497 -5.44 17.74 6.35
N TRP A 498 -5.42 16.54 5.76
CA TRP A 498 -5.70 16.34 4.35
C TRP A 498 -6.01 14.87 4.04
N SER A 499 -6.92 14.64 3.09
CA SER A 499 -7.22 13.31 2.56
C SER A 499 -7.52 13.34 1.07
N GLU A 500 -7.25 12.23 0.37
CA GLU A 500 -7.71 11.96 -0.99
C GLU A 500 -7.99 10.46 -1.10
N VAL A 501 -9.23 10.09 -1.42
CA VAL A 501 -9.72 8.71 -1.25
C VAL A 501 -9.94 7.95 -2.56
N GLY A 502 -9.78 8.62 -3.71
CA GLY A 502 -10.19 8.11 -5.02
C GLY A 502 -9.05 7.59 -5.88
N SER A 503 -7.79 7.91 -5.58
CA SER A 503 -6.68 7.70 -6.50
C SER A 503 -5.66 6.68 -6.00
N ASN A 504 -5.10 5.90 -6.93
CA ASN A 504 -3.91 5.08 -6.71
C ASN A 504 -2.64 5.94 -6.86
N GLY A 505 -1.51 5.48 -6.32
CA GLY A 505 -0.28 6.26 -6.39
C GLY A 505 0.81 5.81 -5.42
N TYR A 506 1.61 6.77 -4.97
CA TYR A 506 2.69 6.58 -4.01
C TYR A 506 3.05 7.90 -3.32
N VAL A 507 3.87 7.83 -2.28
CA VAL A 507 4.45 9.01 -1.62
C VAL A 507 5.94 9.12 -1.91
N VAL A 508 6.43 10.34 -2.11
CA VAL A 508 7.87 10.65 -2.10
C VAL A 508 8.16 11.54 -0.90
N ALA A 509 9.12 11.14 -0.06
CA ALA A 509 9.52 11.88 1.11
C ALA A 509 11.01 12.25 1.06
N SER A 510 11.33 13.53 1.23
CA SER A 510 12.69 14.04 1.45
C SER A 510 12.89 14.35 2.92
N ILE A 511 13.92 13.77 3.54
CA ILE A 511 14.18 13.88 4.96
C ILE A 511 15.56 14.50 5.18
N THR A 512 15.59 15.59 5.94
CA THR A 512 16.80 16.25 6.45
C THR A 512 16.69 16.43 7.96
N PRO A 513 17.76 16.78 8.68
CA PRO A 513 17.68 17.05 10.12
C PRO A 513 16.69 18.17 10.48
N GLU A 514 16.40 19.08 9.56
CA GLU A 514 15.52 20.22 9.82
C GLU A 514 14.04 19.87 9.56
N ARG A 515 13.76 18.97 8.61
CA ARG A 515 12.39 18.69 8.16
C ARG A 515 12.21 17.35 7.44
N VAL A 516 10.96 16.90 7.45
CA VAL A 516 10.42 15.93 6.48
C VAL A 516 9.54 16.69 5.49
N TRP A 517 9.76 16.49 4.20
CA TRP A 517 8.92 16.98 3.11
C TRP A 517 8.28 15.78 2.41
N ALA A 518 6.95 15.68 2.40
CA ALA A 518 6.23 14.56 1.83
C ALA A 518 5.30 15.02 0.70
N GLU A 519 5.30 14.30 -0.42
CA GLU A 519 4.47 14.54 -1.58
C GLU A 519 3.69 13.30 -1.97
N TRP A 520 2.37 13.46 -2.17
CA TRP A 520 1.51 12.41 -2.70
C TRP A 520 1.42 12.55 -4.20
N TRP A 521 1.78 11.49 -4.91
CA TRP A 521 1.75 11.40 -6.35
C TRP A 521 0.71 10.38 -6.77
N HIS A 522 -0.26 10.84 -7.55
CA HIS A 522 -1.43 10.08 -7.94
C HIS A 522 -1.41 9.79 -9.43
N VAL A 523 -1.64 8.53 -9.79
CA VAL A 523 -1.76 8.11 -11.19
C VAL A 523 -3.17 8.37 -11.70
N LYS A 524 -3.29 8.71 -12.99
CA LYS A 524 -4.61 8.95 -13.62
C LYS A 524 -5.50 7.70 -13.62
N GLY A 525 -4.88 6.53 -13.69
CA GLY A 525 -5.57 5.25 -13.68
C GLY A 525 -4.57 4.09 -13.59
N VAL A 526 -5.13 2.89 -13.51
CA VAL A 526 -4.40 1.62 -13.40
C VAL A 526 -4.61 0.76 -14.65
N GLY A 527 -4.93 1.37 -15.79
CA GLY A 527 -4.98 0.73 -17.09
C GLY A 527 -3.59 0.54 -17.71
N PRO A 528 -3.45 -0.33 -18.72
CA PRO A 528 -2.17 -0.65 -19.33
C PRO A 528 -1.51 0.55 -20.04
N ASP A 529 -2.32 1.49 -20.52
CA ASP A 529 -1.87 2.67 -21.28
C ASP A 529 -1.70 3.93 -20.44
N ASP A 530 -2.08 3.90 -19.16
CA ASP A 530 -1.98 5.06 -18.26
C ASP A 530 -0.52 5.35 -17.99
N LYS A 531 -0.04 6.55 -18.33
CA LYS A 531 1.39 6.95 -18.20
C LYS A 531 1.62 8.23 -17.41
N SER A 532 0.56 8.85 -16.93
CA SER A 532 0.61 10.16 -16.28
C SER A 532 0.33 10.09 -14.80
N GLU A 533 0.96 10.99 -14.07
CA GLU A 533 0.71 11.27 -12.66
C GLU A 533 0.58 12.77 -12.44
N HIS A 534 0.02 13.12 -11.29
CA HIS A 534 -0.01 14.49 -10.80
C HIS A 534 0.29 14.49 -9.29
N ARG A 535 0.78 15.61 -8.78
CA ARG A 535 0.98 15.78 -7.33
C ARG A 535 -0.34 16.19 -6.70
N GLY A 536 -0.91 15.34 -5.86
CA GLY A 536 -2.15 15.62 -5.14
C GLY A 536 -1.97 16.59 -3.98
N ALA A 537 -0.91 16.38 -3.17
CA ALA A 537 -0.57 17.26 -2.06
C ALA A 537 0.92 17.24 -1.75
N ALA A 538 1.37 18.27 -1.05
CA ALA A 538 2.70 18.35 -0.44
C ALA A 538 2.59 18.95 0.97
N TRP A 539 3.32 18.35 1.91
CA TRP A 539 3.33 18.75 3.31
C TRP A 539 4.74 18.75 3.86
N GLN A 540 5.00 19.64 4.80
CA GLN A 540 6.26 19.76 5.52
C GLN A 540 6.04 19.54 7.02
N ILE A 541 6.98 18.85 7.65
CA ILE A 541 7.05 18.63 9.09
C ILE A 541 8.39 19.16 9.56
N ASN A 542 8.39 20.19 10.40
CA ASN A 542 9.63 20.71 10.98
C ASN A 542 10.04 19.88 12.20
N ALA A 543 11.35 19.67 12.36
CA ALA A 543 11.88 18.97 13.53
C ALA A 543 11.39 19.63 14.84
N GLY A 544 10.99 18.80 15.80
CA GLY A 544 10.52 19.15 17.14
C GLY A 544 9.04 19.56 17.22
N THR A 545 8.34 19.62 16.09
CA THR A 545 6.98 20.16 16.04
C THR A 545 5.90 19.09 16.05
N SER A 546 6.11 17.95 15.38
CA SER A 546 5.05 17.01 14.99
C SER A 546 3.84 17.69 14.34
N ARG A 547 4.05 18.73 13.53
CA ARG A 547 2.96 19.45 12.85
C ARG A 547 3.08 19.41 11.34
N LEU A 548 1.92 19.33 10.69
CA LEU A 548 1.81 19.39 9.24
C LEU A 548 1.64 20.85 8.81
N LEU A 549 2.62 21.33 8.06
CA LEU A 549 2.61 22.65 7.42
C LEU A 549 2.39 22.48 5.93
N ALA A 550 1.42 23.20 5.36
CA ALA A 550 1.20 23.18 3.93
C ALA A 550 2.49 23.61 3.21
N ALA A 551 2.95 22.76 2.30
CA ALA A 551 4.18 22.98 1.55
C ALA A 551 4.06 24.21 0.63
N LYS A 552 5.06 25.10 0.66
CA LYS A 552 5.18 26.19 -0.31
C LYS A 552 6.12 25.78 -1.43
N ALA A 553 5.78 26.04 -2.68
CA ALA A 553 6.59 25.61 -3.84
C ALA A 553 8.07 26.07 -3.77
N ALA A 554 8.34 27.25 -3.18
CA ALA A 554 9.69 27.77 -2.99
C ALA A 554 10.56 26.90 -2.05
N ASP A 555 9.93 26.10 -1.20
CA ASP A 555 10.57 25.26 -0.19
C ASP A 555 10.79 23.82 -0.68
N ALA A 556 10.43 23.50 -1.93
CA ALA A 556 10.58 22.15 -2.47
C ALA A 556 12.05 21.68 -2.48
N PRO A 557 12.33 20.39 -2.19
CA PRO A 557 13.67 19.83 -2.33
C PRO A 557 14.24 20.09 -3.72
N ARG A 558 15.51 20.50 -3.79
CA ARG A 558 16.17 20.73 -5.08
C ARG A 558 16.39 19.41 -5.81
N PRO A 559 16.28 19.35 -7.14
CA PRO A 559 16.77 18.20 -7.91
C PRO A 559 18.24 17.92 -7.56
N ARG A 560 18.63 16.65 -7.42
CA ARG A 560 20.05 16.28 -7.28
C ARG A 560 20.65 16.21 -8.69
N ASP A 561 21.91 16.62 -8.84
CA ASP A 561 22.64 16.62 -10.12
C ASP A 561 22.78 15.20 -10.73
N GLU A 562 22.57 14.14 -9.93
CA GLU A 562 22.55 12.73 -10.34
C GLU A 562 21.18 12.22 -10.83
N ALA A 563 20.17 13.09 -10.93
CA ALA A 563 18.87 12.69 -11.47
C ALA A 563 19.06 12.13 -12.89
N PRO A 564 18.45 10.97 -13.22
CA PRO A 564 18.62 10.36 -14.53
C PRO A 564 18.16 11.33 -15.62
N THR A 565 19.09 11.68 -16.51
CA THR A 565 18.80 12.38 -17.76
C THR A 565 18.20 11.37 -18.74
N GLU A 566 16.92 11.04 -18.57
CA GLU A 566 16.15 10.58 -19.71
C GLU A 566 15.74 11.83 -20.50
N THR A 567 16.10 11.88 -21.78
CA THR A 567 15.67 12.90 -22.73
C THR A 567 14.16 13.07 -22.64
N ARG A 568 13.71 14.16 -22.00
CA ARG A 568 12.34 14.66 -22.09
C ARG A 568 12.06 14.88 -23.57
N ALA A 569 11.27 14.01 -24.19
CA ALA A 569 10.59 14.39 -25.42
C ALA A 569 9.70 15.60 -25.05
N GLU A 570 9.92 16.70 -25.75
CA GLU A 570 9.18 17.95 -25.55
C GLU A 570 7.68 17.71 -25.77
N GLU A 571 6.91 17.57 -24.69
CA GLU A 571 5.48 17.88 -24.72
C GLU A 571 5.35 19.39 -24.49
N SER A 572 4.88 20.08 -25.53
CA SER A 572 4.69 21.52 -25.57
C SER A 572 3.80 22.01 -24.44
N ASP A 573 4.35 22.91 -23.63
CA ASP A 573 3.71 23.72 -22.59
C ASP A 573 2.58 24.58 -23.21
N HIS A 574 1.33 24.14 -23.08
CA HIS A 574 0.18 25.05 -23.18
C HIS A 574 -0.07 25.63 -21.79
N ARG A 575 0.56 26.78 -21.55
CA ARG A 575 0.22 27.67 -20.43
C ARG A 575 -1.16 28.24 -20.67
N ASP A 576 -2.16 27.69 -19.99
CA ASP A 576 -3.43 28.38 -19.81
C ASP A 576 -3.38 29.16 -18.49
N THR A 577 -2.98 30.43 -18.58
CA THR A 577 -3.04 31.37 -17.48
C THR A 577 -4.45 31.92 -17.38
N THR A 578 -5.31 31.30 -16.58
CA THR A 578 -6.54 31.94 -16.09
C THR A 578 -6.59 31.87 -14.56
N ALA A 579 -6.55 33.05 -13.93
CA ALA A 579 -6.76 33.21 -12.50
C ALA A 579 -8.20 32.79 -12.12
N PRO A 580 -8.44 32.25 -10.92
CA PRO A 580 -9.79 31.91 -10.49
C PRO A 580 -10.59 33.19 -10.24
N SER A 581 -11.63 33.41 -11.05
CA SER A 581 -12.68 34.40 -10.77
C SER A 581 -13.60 33.91 -9.64
N PRO A 582 -14.15 34.81 -8.81
CA PRO A 582 -15.07 34.43 -7.74
C PRO A 582 -16.41 33.99 -8.36
N VAL A 583 -16.84 32.76 -8.07
CA VAL A 583 -18.15 32.26 -8.51
C VAL A 583 -19.22 32.71 -7.52
N THR A 584 -20.04 33.67 -7.95
CA THR A 584 -21.32 33.99 -7.32
C THR A 584 -22.35 32.96 -7.75
N PHE A 585 -22.93 32.20 -6.81
CA PHE A 585 -24.02 31.27 -7.09
C PHE A 585 -25.32 32.03 -7.34
N GLY A 586 -25.77 32.04 -8.59
CA GLY A 586 -27.14 32.39 -8.98
C GLY A 586 -28.06 31.18 -8.84
N LEU A 587 -29.12 31.32 -8.06
CA LEU A 587 -30.23 30.36 -7.93
C LEU A 587 -30.92 30.16 -9.28
N VAL A 588 -30.91 28.93 -9.80
CA VAL A 588 -31.99 28.43 -10.67
C VAL A 588 -32.40 27.06 -10.14
N GLY A 589 -33.64 26.99 -9.66
CA GLY A 589 -34.22 25.80 -9.08
C GLY A 589 -34.63 24.77 -10.11
N VAL A 590 -34.47 23.50 -9.73
CA VAL A 590 -35.33 22.40 -10.17
C VAL A 590 -35.67 21.59 -8.93
N ALA A 591 -36.96 21.49 -8.66
CA ALA A 591 -37.56 20.78 -7.54
C ALA A 591 -37.79 19.30 -7.85
N VAL A 592 -38.27 18.57 -6.82
CA VAL A 592 -38.72 17.15 -6.72
C VAL A 592 -37.70 16.30 -5.94
N ALA A 593 -37.96 15.71 -4.77
CA ALA A 593 -39.20 15.46 -4.03
C ALA A 593 -38.94 15.48 -2.51
N ALA A 594 -39.96 15.91 -1.77
CA ALA A 594 -40.06 15.89 -0.32
C ALA A 594 -40.38 14.48 0.21
N ALA A 595 -39.72 14.05 1.29
CA ALA A 595 -40.29 13.25 2.38
C ALA A 595 -39.23 13.00 3.47
N ALA A 596 -39.28 13.79 4.56
CA ALA A 596 -38.94 13.43 5.95
C ALA A 596 -38.57 14.71 6.72
N GLY A 597 -39.59 15.52 7.05
CA GLY A 597 -39.46 16.56 8.05
C GLY A 597 -39.59 15.93 9.44
N ALA A 598 -38.51 15.91 10.21
CA ALA A 598 -38.55 15.91 11.67
C ALA A 598 -37.45 16.86 12.15
N ALA A 599 -37.87 18.02 12.64
CA ALA A 599 -36.99 19.04 13.17
C ALA A 599 -36.37 18.57 14.49
N VAL A 600 -35.04 18.44 14.54
CA VAL A 600 -34.29 18.37 15.81
C VAL A 600 -33.77 19.77 16.10
N THR A 601 -34.38 20.44 17.08
CA THR A 601 -33.87 21.69 17.64
C THR A 601 -32.76 21.36 18.64
N ILE A 602 -31.50 21.60 18.28
CA ILE A 602 -30.38 21.50 19.22
C ILE A 602 -30.36 22.78 20.09
N ARG A 603 -30.85 22.70 21.33
CA ARG A 603 -30.59 23.73 22.35
C ARG A 603 -29.18 23.52 22.90
N ARG A 604 -28.30 24.50 22.72
CA ARG A 604 -27.04 24.61 23.48
C ARG A 604 -27.36 24.91 24.95
N ARG A 605 -26.99 24.02 25.88
CA ARG A 605 -26.92 24.34 27.31
C ARG A 605 -25.64 25.14 27.58
N ARG A 606 -25.77 26.24 28.33
CA ARG A 606 -24.63 26.92 28.97
C ARG A 606 -24.30 26.19 30.28
N PRO A 607 -23.03 26.22 30.73
CA PRO A 607 -22.68 25.80 32.08
C PRO A 607 -23.33 26.80 33.07
N ASP A 608 -23.86 26.29 34.18
CA ASP A 608 -24.46 27.03 35.33
C ASP A 608 -25.99 26.95 35.52
N ASP A 609 -26.65 25.84 35.19
CA ASP A 609 -28.00 25.54 35.70
C ASP A 609 -27.96 24.50 36.86
N PRO A 610 -28.66 24.73 37.99
CA PRO A 610 -28.55 23.92 39.20
C PRO A 610 -29.31 22.57 39.13
N VAL A 611 -28.79 21.60 39.88
CA VAL A 611 -29.29 20.22 40.00
C VAL A 611 -30.70 20.19 40.61
N GLY A 612 -31.68 19.77 39.82
CA GLY A 612 -33.06 19.50 40.25
C GLY A 612 -33.30 18.00 40.44
N GLN A 613 -33.81 17.64 41.61
CA GLN A 613 -34.20 16.29 42.01
C GLN A 613 -35.43 15.80 41.23
N ASP A 614 -35.38 14.58 40.68
CA ASP A 614 -36.56 13.89 40.15
C ASP A 614 -37.25 13.07 41.27
N PRO A 615 -38.60 13.09 41.35
CA PRO A 615 -39.36 12.21 42.23
C PRO A 615 -39.64 10.84 41.54
N PRO A 616 -39.83 9.75 42.31
CA PRO A 616 -40.29 8.46 41.78
C PRO A 616 -41.84 8.40 41.75
N PRO A 617 -42.51 7.26 41.44
CA PRO A 617 -42.31 6.16 40.49
C PRO A 617 -43.60 5.86 39.67
N SER A 618 -43.65 4.82 38.82
CA SER A 618 -44.72 3.77 38.87
C SER A 618 -44.56 2.67 37.79
N PHE A 619 -44.56 1.43 38.29
CA PHE A 619 -44.83 0.10 37.71
C PHE A 619 -44.35 -0.30 36.31
#